data_AF-A0A9P4KBR5-F1
#
_entry.id   AF-A0A9P4KBR5-F1
#
_cell.length_a   1.000
_cell.length_b   1.000
_cell.length_c   1.000
_cell.angle_alpha   90.00
_cell.angle_beta   90.00
_cell.angle_gamma   90.00
#
_symmetry.space_group_name_H-M   'P 1'
#
loop_
_entity.id
_entity.type
_entity.pdbx_description
1 polymer ?
#
loop_
_entity_poly.entity_id
_entity_poly.type
_entity_poly.pdbx_seq_one_letter_code
_entity_poly.pdbx_strand_id
1 'polypeptide(L)'
;MPALPTPQGTSAHLPEIQTTNQALIAAFEAHPHFASQSAARAGKIYFMWDFAKRTDAMTTTPNVPTGSMTEAQREKLKSDAMGRYVILEMIMNDTTGMTTMMFQEQPGRGVELGELIRTAAKRLQDIIEGRD
;
A
#
# COMPACT_ATOMS: atom_id res chain seq x y z
N MET A 1 -25.60 10.41 15.19
CA MET A 1 -24.34 10.02 14.52
C MET A 1 -24.62 10.04 13.03
N PRO A 2 -24.12 10.99 12.23
CA PRO A 2 -24.27 10.91 10.78
C PRO A 2 -23.40 9.75 10.28
N ALA A 3 -24.00 8.87 9.48
CA ALA A 3 -23.29 7.81 8.79
C ALA A 3 -22.31 8.45 7.80
N LEU A 4 -21.04 8.05 7.85
CA LEU A 4 -20.05 8.41 6.86
C LEU A 4 -20.55 7.94 5.49
N PRO A 5 -20.49 8.78 4.44
CA PRO A 5 -20.81 8.35 3.09
C PRO A 5 -19.86 7.21 2.70
N THR A 6 -20.43 6.03 2.44
CA THR A 6 -19.70 4.91 1.84
C THR A 6 -19.10 5.38 0.52
N PRO A 7 -17.79 5.23 0.26
CA PRO A 7 -17.19 5.63 -1.01
C PRO A 7 -17.78 4.79 -2.16
N GLN A 8 -18.74 5.36 -2.89
CA GLN A 8 -19.47 4.69 -3.98
C GLN A 8 -18.65 4.56 -5.30
N GLY A 9 -17.33 4.82 -5.29
CA GLY A 9 -16.48 4.75 -6.49
C GLY A 9 -15.53 3.55 -6.59
N THR A 10 -15.45 2.68 -5.57
CA THR A 10 -14.29 1.79 -5.39
C THR A 10 -14.32 0.48 -6.20
N SER A 11 -15.41 0.19 -6.93
CA SER A 11 -15.63 -1.13 -7.54
C SER A 11 -14.86 -1.38 -8.85
N ALA A 12 -14.39 -0.32 -9.54
CA ALA A 12 -13.90 -0.40 -10.92
C ALA A 12 -12.36 -0.43 -11.07
N HIS A 13 -11.59 -0.13 -10.03
CA HIS A 13 -10.16 0.20 -10.19
C HIS A 13 -9.17 -0.87 -9.71
N LEU A 14 -9.63 -2.07 -9.34
CA LEU A 14 -8.75 -3.14 -8.82
C LEU A 14 -7.50 -3.42 -9.69
N PRO A 15 -7.61 -3.56 -11.02
CA PRO A 15 -6.44 -3.78 -11.88
C PRO A 15 -5.48 -2.59 -11.92
N GLU A 16 -6.00 -1.37 -11.84
CA GLU A 16 -5.20 -0.13 -11.82
C GLU A 16 -4.51 0.06 -10.48
N ILE A 17 -5.18 -0.29 -9.38
CA ILE A 17 -4.63 -0.35 -8.03
C ILE A 17 -3.50 -1.37 -7.96
N GLN A 18 -3.68 -2.56 -8.54
CA GLN A 18 -2.62 -3.58 -8.64
C GLN A 18 -1.43 -3.08 -9.46
N THR A 19 -1.68 -2.54 -10.65
CA THR A 19 -0.64 -1.98 -11.52
C THR A 19 0.16 -0.89 -10.79
N THR A 20 -0.54 0.00 -10.09
CA THR A 20 0.10 1.08 -9.33
C THR A 20 0.86 0.55 -8.11
N ASN A 21 0.34 -0.46 -7.42
CA ASN A 21 1.03 -1.13 -6.32
C ASN A 21 2.32 -1.83 -6.78
N GLN A 22 2.31 -2.44 -7.97
CA GLN A 22 3.52 -3.02 -8.57
C GLN A 22 4.56 -1.96 -8.91
N ALA A 23 4.13 -0.80 -9.44
CA ALA A 23 5.02 0.33 -9.65
C ALA A 23 5.62 0.86 -8.33
N LEU A 24 4.82 0.88 -7.26
CA LEU A 24 5.29 1.25 -5.92
C LEU A 24 6.29 0.24 -5.36
N ILE A 25 6.06 -1.07 -5.53
CA ILE A 25 7.02 -2.12 -5.15
C ILE A 25 8.36 -1.91 -5.88
N ALA A 26 8.32 -1.67 -7.19
CA ALA A 26 9.53 -1.40 -7.98
C ALA A 26 10.25 -0.12 -7.53
N ALA A 27 9.51 0.91 -7.14
CA ALA A 27 10.09 2.15 -6.59
C ALA A 27 10.81 1.90 -5.26
N PHE A 28 10.26 1.05 -4.37
CA PHE A 28 10.97 0.63 -3.17
C PHE A 28 12.22 -0.20 -3.49
N GLU A 29 12.14 -1.13 -4.44
CA GLU A 29 13.29 -1.97 -4.83
C GLU A 29 14.45 -1.15 -5.42
N ALA A 30 14.15 -0.05 -6.10
CA ALA A 30 15.14 0.89 -6.64
C ALA A 30 15.73 1.86 -5.60
N HIS A 31 15.19 1.90 -4.39
CA HIS A 31 15.61 2.87 -3.38
C HIS A 31 17.05 2.59 -2.87
N PRO A 32 17.93 3.60 -2.70
CA PRO A 32 19.33 3.38 -2.32
C PRO A 32 19.52 2.60 -0.99
N HIS A 33 18.58 2.75 -0.05
CA HIS A 33 18.61 2.04 1.23
C HIS A 33 17.96 0.65 1.18
N PHE A 34 17.30 0.26 0.08
CA PHE A 34 16.57 -1.00 0.03
C PHE A 34 17.49 -2.21 0.18
N ALA A 35 18.63 -2.24 -0.52
CA ALA A 35 19.54 -3.38 -0.47
C ALA A 35 20.03 -3.68 0.97
N SER A 36 20.42 -2.64 1.72
CA SER A 36 20.87 -2.80 3.10
C SER A 36 19.72 -3.14 4.06
N GLN A 37 18.57 -2.46 3.93
CA GLN A 37 17.40 -2.71 4.77
C GLN A 37 16.78 -4.10 4.53
N SER A 38 16.76 -4.56 3.28
CA SER A 38 16.26 -5.89 2.89
C SER A 38 17.14 -7.01 3.45
N ALA A 39 18.46 -6.87 3.38
CA ALA A 39 19.40 -7.83 3.97
C ALA A 39 19.25 -7.92 5.51
N ALA A 40 19.04 -6.78 6.18
CA ALA A 40 18.81 -6.72 7.62
C ALA A 40 17.37 -7.06 8.03
N ARG A 41 16.45 -7.14 7.05
CA ARG A 41 15.00 -7.27 7.25
C ARG A 41 14.44 -6.22 8.23
N ALA A 42 14.94 -5.00 8.14
CA ALA A 42 14.64 -3.91 9.06
C ALA A 42 14.70 -2.55 8.36
N GLY A 43 13.98 -1.56 8.89
CA GLY A 43 13.91 -0.20 8.35
C GLY A 43 12.68 0.06 7.47
N LYS A 44 12.27 1.33 7.38
CA LYS A 44 10.98 1.77 6.81
C LYS A 44 10.83 1.34 5.35
N ILE A 45 11.86 1.46 4.51
CA ILE A 45 11.80 1.08 3.09
C ILE A 45 11.52 -0.43 2.95
N TYR A 46 12.21 -1.27 3.72
CA TYR A 46 11.97 -2.71 3.69
C TYR A 46 10.55 -3.07 4.17
N PHE A 47 10.12 -2.50 5.30
CA PHE A 47 8.79 -2.81 5.86
C PHE A 47 7.66 -2.35 4.93
N MET A 48 7.79 -1.19 4.31
CA MET A 48 6.81 -0.68 3.36
C MET A 48 6.76 -1.52 2.08
N TRP A 49 7.93 -1.96 1.58
CA TRP A 49 8.00 -2.91 0.48
C TRP A 49 7.33 -4.26 0.83
N ASP A 50 7.62 -4.82 2.01
CA ASP A 50 7.05 -6.11 2.44
C ASP A 50 5.52 -6.00 2.59
N PHE A 51 5.04 -4.88 3.13
CA PHE A 51 3.63 -4.59 3.23
C PHE A 51 2.96 -4.45 1.85
N ALA A 52 3.58 -3.71 0.91
CA ALA A 52 3.08 -3.55 -0.45
C ALA A 52 3.03 -4.91 -1.20
N LYS A 53 4.07 -5.75 -1.06
CA LYS A 53 4.11 -7.10 -1.64
C LYS A 53 3.05 -8.03 -1.05
N ARG A 54 2.85 -8.02 0.27
CA ARG A 54 1.80 -8.83 0.92
C ARG A 54 0.41 -8.37 0.49
N THR A 55 0.22 -7.06 0.29
CA THR A 55 -1.04 -6.51 -0.21
C THR A 55 -1.29 -6.94 -1.66
N ASP A 56 -0.26 -6.94 -2.51
CA ASP A 56 -0.34 -7.47 -3.88
C ASP A 56 -0.69 -8.96 -3.89
N ALA A 57 -0.04 -9.76 -3.04
CA ALA A 57 -0.28 -11.20 -2.93
C ALA A 57 -1.74 -11.53 -2.51
N MET A 58 -2.38 -10.65 -1.72
CA MET A 58 -3.78 -10.84 -1.32
C MET A 58 -4.77 -10.44 -2.42
N THR A 59 -4.43 -9.44 -3.24
CA THR A 59 -5.28 -9.05 -4.38
C THR A 59 -5.10 -10.01 -5.56
N THR A 60 -3.96 -10.70 -5.64
CA THR A 60 -3.61 -11.65 -6.71
C THR A 60 -3.93 -13.12 -6.38
N THR A 61 -4.56 -13.45 -5.25
CA THR A 61 -4.72 -14.85 -4.79
C THR A 61 -5.10 -15.84 -5.91
N PRO A 62 -4.22 -16.82 -6.23
CA PRO A 62 -4.46 -17.85 -7.26
C PRO A 62 -5.21 -19.11 -6.80
N ASN A 63 -5.77 -19.17 -5.58
CA ASN A 63 -6.16 -20.46 -4.98
C ASN A 63 -7.66 -20.68 -4.76
N VAL A 64 -8.51 -19.83 -5.33
CA VAL A 64 -9.94 -20.10 -5.44
C VAL A 64 -10.26 -20.04 -6.94
N PRO A 65 -10.69 -21.14 -7.58
CA PRO A 65 -11.13 -21.10 -8.97
C PRO A 65 -12.04 -19.89 -9.14
N THR A 66 -11.75 -19.02 -10.10
CA THR A 66 -12.43 -17.72 -10.28
C THR A 66 -13.95 -17.86 -10.44
N GLY A 67 -14.44 -19.08 -10.70
CA GLY A 67 -15.86 -19.47 -10.69
C GLY A 67 -16.46 -19.96 -9.35
N SER A 68 -15.72 -19.90 -8.23
CA SER A 68 -16.17 -20.42 -6.92
C SER A 68 -16.24 -19.38 -5.80
N MET A 69 -15.83 -18.13 -6.06
CA MET A 69 -16.05 -17.03 -5.10
C MET A 69 -17.44 -16.44 -5.27
N THR A 70 -18.16 -16.28 -4.16
CA THR A 70 -19.38 -15.49 -4.16
C THR A 70 -19.05 -14.00 -4.34
N GLU A 71 -20.01 -13.23 -4.85
CA GLU A 71 -19.88 -11.78 -5.00
C GLU A 71 -19.49 -11.10 -3.68
N ALA A 72 -20.08 -11.54 -2.57
CA ALA A 72 -19.75 -11.06 -1.22
C ALA A 72 -18.30 -11.33 -0.80
N GLN A 73 -17.72 -12.48 -1.18
CA GLN A 73 -16.31 -12.77 -0.91
C GLN A 73 -15.37 -11.88 -1.73
N ARG A 74 -15.75 -11.60 -2.98
CA ARG A 74 -15.00 -10.69 -3.86
C ARG A 74 -15.02 -9.26 -3.31
N GLU A 75 -16.20 -8.78 -2.88
CA GLU A 75 -16.34 -7.44 -2.28
C GLU A 75 -15.59 -7.31 -0.95
N LYS A 76 -15.56 -8.37 -0.13
CA LYS A 76 -14.76 -8.37 1.10
C LYS A 76 -13.26 -8.30 0.82
N LEU A 77 -12.75 -9.08 -0.13
CA LEU A 77 -11.34 -9.04 -0.53
C LEU A 77 -10.94 -7.67 -1.09
N LYS A 78 -11.84 -7.04 -1.87
CA LYS A 78 -11.67 -5.65 -2.30
C LYS A 78 -11.59 -4.71 -1.11
N SER A 79 -12.55 -4.77 -0.20
CA SER A 79 -12.59 -3.89 0.97
C SER A 79 -11.35 -4.03 1.86
N ASP A 80 -10.87 -5.25 2.07
CA ASP A 80 -9.64 -5.53 2.84
C ASP A 80 -8.39 -4.97 2.14
N ALA A 81 -8.30 -5.11 0.81
CA ALA A 81 -7.20 -4.54 0.03
C ALA A 81 -7.21 -3.01 0.10
N MET A 82 -8.36 -2.38 -0.09
CA MET A 82 -8.56 -0.93 0.02
C MET A 82 -8.15 -0.41 1.40
N GLY A 83 -8.56 -1.10 2.47
CA GLY A 83 -8.18 -0.74 3.84
C GLY A 83 -6.66 -0.78 4.06
N ARG A 84 -5.96 -1.74 3.44
CA ARG A 84 -4.49 -1.82 3.50
C ARG A 84 -3.81 -0.71 2.72
N TYR A 85 -4.36 -0.30 1.58
CA TYR A 85 -3.80 0.83 0.84
C TYR A 85 -3.93 2.15 1.62
N VAL A 86 -5.05 2.36 2.32
CA VAL A 86 -5.21 3.51 3.23
C VAL A 86 -4.18 3.47 4.36
N ILE A 87 -3.90 2.30 4.94
CA ILE A 87 -2.86 2.15 5.97
C ILE A 87 -1.47 2.49 5.40
N LEU A 88 -1.16 2.02 4.20
CA LEU A 88 0.11 2.31 3.53
C LEU A 88 0.27 3.83 3.32
N GLU A 89 -0.78 4.51 2.87
CA GLU A 89 -0.81 5.97 2.68
C GLU A 89 -0.60 6.73 3.99
N MET A 90 -1.29 6.34 5.07
CA MET A 90 -1.04 6.88 6.40
C MET A 90 0.41 6.72 6.84
N ILE A 91 1.04 5.56 6.61
CA ILE A 91 2.43 5.31 7.00
C ILE A 91 3.43 6.12 6.15
N MET A 92 3.11 6.35 4.88
CA MET A 92 3.90 7.20 3.98
C MET A 92 3.89 8.65 4.42
N ASN A 93 2.70 9.15 4.78
CA ASN A 93 2.47 10.54 5.14
C ASN A 93 2.65 10.82 6.63
N ASP A 94 2.92 9.80 7.46
CA ASP A 94 3.23 9.99 8.88
C ASP A 94 4.56 10.73 9.07
N THR A 95 4.43 11.99 9.44
CA THR A 95 5.54 12.89 9.84
C THR A 95 5.67 13.01 11.35
N THR A 96 4.81 12.34 12.13
CA THR A 96 4.78 12.46 13.61
C THR A 96 5.93 11.72 14.29
N GLY A 97 6.66 10.86 13.55
CA GLY A 97 7.75 10.04 14.07
C GLY A 97 7.28 8.78 14.81
N MET A 98 5.98 8.54 14.94
CA MET A 98 5.46 7.29 15.54
C MET A 98 5.78 6.08 14.67
N THR A 99 5.68 6.19 13.35
CA THR A 99 6.13 5.14 12.43
C THR A 99 7.65 4.95 12.47
N THR A 100 8.43 6.01 12.67
CA THR A 100 9.89 5.93 12.84
C THR A 100 10.27 5.02 14.02
N MET A 101 9.54 5.10 15.14
CA MET A 101 9.73 4.18 16.28
C MET A 101 9.34 2.73 15.94
N MET A 102 8.27 2.52 15.17
CA MET A 102 7.87 1.18 14.72
C MET A 102 8.93 0.53 13.81
N PHE A 103 9.70 1.32 13.08
CA PHE A 103 10.72 0.84 12.13
C PHE A 103 12.15 0.89 12.68
N GLN A 104 12.32 1.14 13.98
CA GLN A 104 13.63 1.25 14.66
C GLN A 104 14.55 2.30 14.02
N GLU A 105 13.98 3.34 13.43
CA GLU A 105 14.73 4.45 12.84
C GLU A 105 15.08 5.49 13.90
N GLN A 106 16.14 6.27 13.66
CA GLN A 106 16.56 7.30 14.61
C GLN A 106 15.46 8.36 14.76
N PRO A 107 14.98 8.65 15.99
CA PRO A 107 13.98 9.69 16.22
C PRO A 107 14.45 11.04 15.63
N GLY A 108 13.58 11.70 14.87
CA GLY A 108 13.90 13.00 14.23
C GLY A 108 14.72 12.91 12.93
N ARG A 109 15.13 11.72 12.49
CA ARG A 109 15.63 11.47 11.13
C ARG A 109 14.61 10.62 10.39
N GLY A 110 13.60 11.27 9.83
CA GLY A 110 12.68 10.61 8.91
C GLY A 110 13.46 10.01 7.73
N VAL A 111 13.05 8.84 7.26
CA VAL A 111 13.54 8.32 5.98
C VAL A 111 12.90 9.11 4.85
N GLU A 112 13.73 9.77 4.08
CA GLU A 112 13.33 10.34 2.80
C GLU A 112 12.98 9.20 1.85
N LEU A 113 11.69 9.07 1.54
CA LEU A 113 11.17 8.07 0.60
C LEU A 113 11.56 8.40 -0.85
N GLY A 114 11.91 9.66 -1.14
CA GLY A 114 12.21 10.12 -2.49
C GLY A 114 10.98 10.28 -3.39
N GLU A 115 11.17 11.00 -4.49
CA GLU A 115 10.10 11.44 -5.39
C GLU A 115 9.36 10.28 -6.08
N LEU A 116 10.07 9.20 -6.42
CA LEU A 116 9.47 8.06 -7.12
C LEU A 116 8.43 7.35 -6.24
N ILE A 117 8.75 7.13 -4.96
CA ILE A 117 7.82 6.51 -4.01
C ILE A 117 6.64 7.44 -3.74
N ARG A 118 6.89 8.75 -3.53
CA ARG A 118 5.82 9.74 -3.33
C ARG A 118 4.88 9.85 -4.53
N THR A 119 5.41 9.81 -5.74
CA THR A 119 4.61 9.87 -6.98
C THR A 119 3.75 8.62 -7.15
N ALA A 120 4.32 7.42 -6.94
CA ALA A 120 3.58 6.17 -7.02
C ALA A 120 2.48 6.09 -5.94
N ALA A 121 2.79 6.54 -4.73
CA ALA A 121 1.86 6.63 -3.61
C ALA A 121 0.66 7.56 -3.90
N LYS A 122 0.94 8.75 -4.43
CA LYS A 122 -0.10 9.72 -4.78
C LYS A 122 -1.02 9.19 -5.87
N ARG A 123 -0.45 8.59 -6.91
CA ARG A 123 -1.24 7.97 -7.98
C ARG A 123 -2.15 6.86 -7.45
N LEU A 124 -1.65 6.06 -6.50
CA LEU A 124 -2.45 5.02 -5.85
C LEU A 124 -3.64 5.61 -5.07
N GLN A 125 -3.42 6.73 -4.39
CA GLN A 125 -4.46 7.47 -3.66
C GLN A 125 -5.51 8.05 -4.60
N ASP A 126 -5.10 8.70 -5.70
CA ASP A 126 -6.02 9.30 -6.67
C ASP A 126 -6.98 8.23 -7.26
N ILE A 127 -6.44 7.05 -7.60
CA ILE A 127 -7.22 5.89 -8.09
C ILE A 127 -8.18 5.37 -7.02
N ILE A 128 -7.74 5.30 -5.75
CA ILE A 128 -8.57 4.84 -4.62
C ILE A 128 -9.74 5.78 -4.35
N GLU A 129 -9.51 7.09 -4.49
CA GLU A 129 -10.49 8.14 -4.23
C GLU A 129 -11.40 8.41 -5.43
N GLY A 130 -11.16 7.75 -6.57
CA GLY A 130 -11.91 7.96 -7.81
C GLY A 130 -11.70 9.36 -8.40
N ARG A 131 -10.53 9.95 -8.18
CA ARG A 131 -10.11 11.25 -8.71
C ARG A 131 -9.21 11.02 -9.93
N ASP A 132 -9.76 10.46 -11.00
CA ASP A 132 -9.10 10.43 -12.32
C ASP A 132 -9.32 11.74 -13.08
#